data_AF-A0A2N7PNY1-F1
#
_entry.id   AF-A0A2N7PNY1-F1
#
_cell.length_a   1.000
_cell.length_b   1.000
_cell.length_c   1.000
_cell.angle_alpha   90.00
_cell.angle_beta   90.00
_cell.angle_gamma   90.00
#
_symmetry.space_group_name_H-M   'P 1'
#
loop_
_entity.id
_entity.type
_entity.pdbx_description
1 polymer ?
#
loop_
_entity_poly.entity_id
_entity_poly.type
_entity_poly.pdbx_seq_one_letter_code
_entity_poly.pdbx_strand_id
1 'polypeptide(L)'
;MISHYSFGNLIFKNTSYNKDLIIIKTSDGEKILSNWWRKEGHRLQVEDLEEVWKSPVKYLIVGTGASGLMKVDSEVEKKAKELNIKLEAYLTDQAVKRFNELYSSEASVAGAFHLTC
;
A
#
# COMPACT_ATOMS: atom_id res chain seq x y z
N MET A 1 -1.19 -3.57 -12.48
CA MET A 1 -2.14 -2.44 -12.42
C MET A 1 -3.46 -2.92 -11.80
N ILE A 2 -4.04 -2.10 -10.93
CA ILE A 2 -5.30 -2.39 -10.24
C ILE A 2 -6.45 -2.02 -11.17
N SER A 3 -7.28 -2.97 -11.57
CA SER A 3 -8.40 -2.73 -12.49
C SER A 3 -9.71 -2.43 -11.76
N HIS A 4 -9.84 -2.86 -10.51
CA HIS A 4 -11.04 -2.67 -9.71
C HIS A 4 -10.73 -2.64 -8.21
N TYR A 5 -11.51 -1.84 -7.49
CA TYR A 5 -11.60 -1.85 -6.03
C TYR A 5 -13.06 -1.67 -5.61
N SER A 6 -13.48 -2.45 -4.63
CA SER A 6 -14.72 -2.31 -3.87
C SER A 6 -14.50 -2.78 -2.43
N PHE A 7 -15.47 -2.57 -1.54
CA PHE A 7 -15.32 -2.96 -0.13
C PHE A 7 -14.98 -4.45 0.01
N GLY A 8 -13.83 -4.75 0.60
CA GLY A 8 -13.31 -6.10 0.78
C GLY A 8 -12.80 -6.78 -0.49
N ASN A 9 -12.67 -6.07 -1.61
CA ASN A 9 -12.18 -6.65 -2.86
C ASN A 9 -11.29 -5.71 -3.68
N LEU A 10 -10.20 -6.28 -4.21
CA LEU A 10 -9.30 -5.57 -5.11
C LEU A 10 -8.83 -6.52 -6.22
N ILE A 11 -8.89 -6.06 -7.48
CA ILE A 11 -8.41 -6.83 -8.64
C ILE A 11 -7.12 -6.20 -9.15
N PHE A 12 -6.03 -6.97 -9.08
CA PHE A 12 -4.73 -6.56 -9.60
C PHE A 12 -4.25 -7.56 -10.65
N LYS A 13 -3.98 -7.07 -11.87
CA LYS A 13 -3.60 -7.91 -13.04
C LYS A 13 -4.49 -9.16 -13.19
N ASN A 14 -5.80 -8.95 -13.20
CA ASN A 14 -6.83 -10.01 -13.31
C ASN A 14 -6.87 -11.02 -12.15
N THR A 15 -6.10 -10.81 -11.09
CA THR A 15 -6.15 -11.62 -9.86
C THR A 15 -6.97 -10.89 -8.80
N SER A 16 -7.95 -11.57 -8.24
CA SER A 16 -8.83 -11.03 -7.21
C SER A 16 -8.25 -11.29 -5.81
N TYR A 17 -8.24 -10.27 -4.97
CA TYR A 17 -7.84 -10.32 -3.58
C TYR A 17 -8.99 -9.86 -2.71
N ASN A 18 -9.27 -10.62 -1.64
CA ASN A 18 -10.37 -10.37 -0.71
C ASN A 18 -9.91 -10.02 0.71
N LYS A 19 -8.61 -9.75 0.85
CA LYS A 19 -7.94 -9.36 2.08
C LYS A 19 -6.98 -8.23 1.77
N ASP A 20 -6.64 -7.52 2.83
CA ASP A 20 -5.60 -6.50 2.81
C ASP A 20 -4.31 -7.05 2.20
N LEU A 21 -3.66 -6.20 1.40
CA LEU A 21 -2.49 -6.59 0.65
C LEU A 21 -1.49 -5.45 0.50
N ILE A 22 -0.24 -5.83 0.30
CA ILE A 22 0.81 -4.93 -0.18
C ILE A 22 1.22 -5.37 -1.59
N ILE A 23 1.32 -4.41 -2.49
CA ILE A 23 1.86 -4.58 -3.83
C ILE A 23 3.15 -3.77 -3.91
N ILE A 24 4.26 -4.41 -4.26
CA ILE A 24 5.57 -3.78 -4.42
C ILE A 24 6.01 -3.99 -5.85
N LYS A 25 6.24 -2.89 -6.58
CA LYS A 25 6.89 -2.89 -7.89
C LYS A 25 8.25 -2.25 -7.75
N THR A 26 9.27 -2.90 -8.31
CA THR A 26 10.64 -2.40 -8.42
C THR A 26 11.11 -2.58 -9.86
N SER A 27 12.33 -2.11 -10.17
CA SER A 27 12.95 -2.36 -11.47
C SER A 27 13.19 -3.84 -11.74
N ASP A 28 13.42 -4.63 -10.69
CA ASP A 28 13.79 -6.05 -10.79
C ASP A 28 12.57 -6.98 -10.80
N GLY A 29 11.38 -6.46 -10.51
CA GLY A 29 10.16 -7.24 -10.55
C GLY A 29 9.07 -6.74 -9.61
N GLU A 30 8.10 -7.62 -9.38
CA GLU A 30 6.90 -7.33 -8.62
C GLU A 30 6.67 -8.39 -7.55
N LYS A 31 6.29 -7.95 -6.36
CA LYS A 31 5.98 -8.79 -5.21
C LYS A 31 4.62 -8.41 -4.65
N ILE A 32 3.79 -9.41 -4.37
CA ILE A 32 2.47 -9.24 -3.76
C ILE A 32 2.44 -9.98 -2.42
N LEU A 33 2.07 -9.27 -1.36
CA LEU A 33 1.80 -9.82 -0.03
C LEU A 33 0.28 -9.86 0.15
N SER A 34 -0.34 -10.97 -0.24
CA SER A 34 -1.80 -11.10 -0.43
C SER A 34 -2.63 -11.35 0.83
N ASN A 35 -2.00 -11.52 1.98
CA ASN A 35 -2.64 -11.70 3.29
C ASN A 35 -1.94 -10.80 4.31
N TRP A 36 -1.82 -9.52 3.98
CA TRP A 36 -1.11 -8.58 4.82
C TRP A 36 -1.92 -8.33 6.10
N TRP A 37 -1.33 -8.68 7.24
CA TRP A 37 -1.94 -8.49 8.56
C TRP A 37 -1.14 -7.45 9.32
N ARG A 38 -1.84 -6.47 9.89
CA ARG A 38 -1.24 -5.46 10.76
C ARG A 38 -1.20 -5.96 12.20
N LYS A 39 -0.24 -5.47 12.97
CA LYS A 39 -0.16 -5.71 14.41
C LYS A 39 -1.41 -5.23 15.14
N GLU A 40 -2.00 -4.13 14.67
CA GLU A 40 -3.26 -3.57 15.17
C GLU A 40 -4.18 -3.20 13.99
N GLY A 41 -5.47 -3.56 14.06
CA GLY A 41 -6.38 -3.50 12.90
C GLY A 41 -6.53 -2.11 12.26
N HIS A 42 -6.62 -1.06 13.07
CA HIS A 42 -6.82 0.33 12.61
C HIS A 42 -5.58 1.21 12.80
N ARG A 43 -4.40 0.62 12.99
CA ARG A 43 -3.16 1.37 13.14
C ARG A 43 -2.08 0.72 12.31
N LEU A 44 -1.54 1.48 11.36
CA LEU A 44 -0.42 1.07 10.54
C LEU A 44 0.87 1.42 11.27
N GLN A 45 1.65 0.40 11.64
CA GLN A 45 2.90 0.53 12.37
C GLN A 45 4.10 0.20 11.49
N VAL A 46 5.30 0.52 11.99
CA VAL A 46 6.55 0.32 11.26
C VAL A 46 6.77 -1.15 10.90
N GLU A 47 6.42 -2.07 11.79
CA GLU A 47 6.63 -3.51 11.61
C GLU A 47 5.73 -4.10 10.52
N ASP A 48 4.56 -3.49 10.28
CA ASP A 48 3.62 -3.96 9.26
C ASP A 48 4.15 -3.80 7.83
N LEU A 49 5.18 -2.97 7.65
CA LEU A 49 5.72 -2.58 6.36
C LEU A 49 7.16 -3.06 6.14
N GLU A 50 7.61 -4.08 6.89
CA GLU A 50 8.98 -4.60 6.80
C GLU A 50 9.46 -4.86 5.37
N GLU A 51 8.63 -5.49 4.55
CA GLU A 51 8.98 -5.83 3.17
C GLU A 51 9.08 -4.58 2.28
N VAL A 52 8.33 -3.52 2.60
CA VAL A 52 8.45 -2.22 1.92
C VAL A 52 9.77 -1.56 2.29
N TRP A 53 10.16 -1.58 3.57
CA TRP A 53 11.42 -0.99 4.03
C TRP A 53 12.67 -1.70 3.49
N LYS A 54 12.56 -3.00 3.19
CA LYS A 54 13.62 -3.80 2.56
C LYS A 54 13.67 -3.63 1.03
N SER A 55 12.69 -2.95 0.44
CA SER A 55 12.58 -2.78 -1.01
C SER A 55 13.04 -1.38 -1.44
N PRO A 56 13.71 -1.24 -2.59
CA PRO A 56 14.18 0.05 -3.10
C PRO A 56 13.04 0.85 -3.77
N VAL A 57 11.99 1.17 -3.02
CA VAL A 57 10.84 1.94 -3.51
C VAL A 57 11.01 3.44 -3.29
N LYS A 58 10.47 4.26 -4.20
CA LYS A 58 10.48 5.72 -4.07
C LYS A 58 9.20 6.26 -3.44
N TYR A 59 8.09 5.55 -3.65
CA TYR A 59 6.77 5.94 -3.19
C TYR A 59 6.13 4.80 -2.41
N LEU A 60 5.45 5.16 -1.33
CA LEU A 60 4.55 4.27 -0.58
C LEU A 60 3.17 4.91 -0.53
N ILE A 61 2.20 4.28 -1.18
CA ILE A 61 0.80 4.70 -1.18
C ILE A 61 0.03 3.85 -0.18
N VAL A 62 -0.63 4.49 0.78
CA VAL A 62 -1.40 3.81 1.82
C VAL A 62 -2.90 4.03 1.60
N GLY A 63 -3.65 2.95 1.41
CA GLY A 63 -5.11 2.94 1.45
C GLY A 63 -5.59 2.69 2.88
N THR A 64 -6.25 3.67 3.47
CA THR A 64 -6.68 3.69 4.88
C THR A 64 -8.05 3.05 5.14
N GLY A 65 -8.56 2.29 4.16
CA GLY A 65 -9.91 1.77 4.16
C GLY A 65 -10.88 2.68 3.42
N ALA A 66 -12.11 2.19 3.25
CA ALA A 66 -13.23 2.89 2.66
C ALA A 66 -13.68 4.10 3.51
N SER A 67 -13.49 4.04 4.83
CA SER A 67 -13.89 5.07 5.79
C SER A 67 -12.71 5.84 6.42
N GLY A 68 -11.46 5.47 6.13
CA GLY A 68 -10.27 6.17 6.63
C GLY A 68 -10.06 6.08 8.16
N LEU A 69 -10.60 5.02 8.78
CA LEU A 69 -10.46 4.81 10.22
C LEU A 69 -9.05 4.30 10.56
N MET A 70 -8.39 3.59 9.65
CA MET A 70 -7.00 3.20 9.82
C MET A 70 -6.09 4.44 9.86
N LYS A 71 -5.35 4.60 10.97
CA LYS A 71 -4.38 5.69 11.16
C LYS A 71 -2.97 5.21 10.84
N VAL A 72 -2.20 6.06 10.16
CA VAL A 72 -0.78 5.86 9.95
C VAL A 72 -0.04 6.41 11.15
N ASP A 73 0.80 5.58 11.78
CA ASP A 73 1.60 6.02 12.92
C ASP A 73 2.66 7.03 12.47
N SER A 74 2.89 8.06 13.29
CA SER A 74 3.95 9.04 13.07
C SER A 74 5.34 8.41 12.89
N GLU A 75 5.61 7.26 13.53
CA GLU A 75 6.88 6.54 13.35
C GLU A 75 7.01 5.92 11.94
N VAL A 76 5.89 5.59 11.29
CA VAL A 76 5.89 5.14 9.88
C VAL A 76 6.29 6.29 8.96
N GLU A 77 5.74 7.49 9.17
CA GLU A 77 6.09 8.68 8.40
C GLU A 77 7.57 9.07 8.59
N LYS A 78 8.04 9.02 9.84
CA LYS A 78 9.43 9.28 10.18
C LYS A 78 10.37 8.30 9.50
N LYS A 79 10.09 7.00 9.58
CA LYS A 79 10.91 5.97 8.91
C LYS A 79 10.88 6.10 7.39
N ALA A 80 9.72 6.40 6.80
CA ALA A 80 9.63 6.66 5.37
C ALA A 80 10.54 7.84 4.97
N LYS A 81 10.52 8.93 5.75
CA LYS A 81 11.39 10.10 5.52
C LYS A 81 12.88 9.76 5.65
N GLU A 82 13.27 8.97 6.67
CA GLU A 82 14.66 8.51 6.85
C GLU A 82 15.15 7.69 5.66
N LEU A 83 14.26 6.90 5.05
CA LEU A 83 14.56 6.09 3.86
C LEU A 83 14.36 6.85 2.53
N ASN A 84 14.05 8.14 2.57
CA ASN A 84 13.71 8.96 1.39
C ASN A 84 12.53 8.39 0.56
N ILE A 85 11.60 7.71 1.22
CA ILE A 85 10.36 7.20 0.63
C ILE A 85 9.28 8.27 0.79
N LYS A 86 8.67 8.68 -0.31
CA LYS A 86 7.51 9.57 -0.27
C LYS A 86 6.27 8.77 0.10
N LEU A 87 5.81 8.95 1.35
CA LEU A 87 4.58 8.35 1.84
C LEU A 87 3.39 9.26 1.52
N GLU A 88 2.33 8.68 0.94
CA GLU A 88 1.07 9.36 0.69
C GLU A 88 -0.08 8.46 1.20
N ALA A 89 -0.98 8.97 2.03
CA ALA A 89 -2.09 8.22 2.60
C ALA A 89 -3.45 8.79 2.16
N TYR A 90 -4.35 7.93 1.73
CA TYR A 90 -5.67 8.30 1.21
C TYR A 90 -6.75 7.28 1.62
N LEU A 91 -8.01 7.60 1.35
CA LEU A 91 -9.04 6.56 1.26
C LEU A 91 -8.67 5.54 0.19
N THR A 92 -9.01 4.27 0.38
CA THR A 92 -8.50 3.19 -0.49
C THR A 92 -8.90 3.37 -1.95
N ASP A 93 -10.07 3.93 -2.25
CA ASP A 93 -10.49 4.24 -3.62
C ASP A 93 -9.59 5.28 -4.32
N GLN A 94 -9.15 6.30 -3.59
CA GLN A 94 -8.21 7.32 -4.05
C GLN A 94 -6.78 6.78 -4.11
N ALA A 95 -6.37 6.01 -3.10
CA ALA A 95 -5.06 5.36 -3.04
C ALA A 95 -4.83 4.44 -4.26
N VAL A 96 -5.84 3.70 -4.68
CA VAL A 96 -5.78 2.83 -5.86
C VAL A 96 -5.52 3.63 -7.14
N LYS A 97 -6.21 4.76 -7.32
CA LYS A 97 -6.00 5.65 -8.49
C LYS A 97 -4.57 6.19 -8.48
N ARG A 98 -4.14 6.73 -7.33
CA ARG A 98 -2.80 7.30 -7.15
C ARG A 98 -1.70 6.27 -7.37
N PHE A 99 -1.89 5.06 -6.85
CA PHE A 99 -0.97 3.95 -7.07
C PHE A 99 -0.87 3.58 -8.55
N ASN A 100 -1.99 3.51 -9.28
CA ASN A 100 -1.97 3.17 -10.71
C ASN A 100 -1.25 4.22 -11.58
N GLU A 101 -1.39 5.50 -11.26
CA GLU A 101 -0.62 6.58 -11.91
C GLU A 101 0.88 6.32 -11.75
N LEU A 102 1.35 6.16 -10.50
CA LEU A 102 2.75 5.93 -10.19
C LEU A 102 3.25 4.57 -10.69
N TYR A 103 2.41 3.54 -10.68
CA TYR A 103 2.74 2.22 -11.21
C TYR A 103 3.15 2.29 -12.69
N SER A 104 2.54 3.22 -13.43
CA SER A 104 2.79 3.42 -14.86
C SER A 104 3.96 4.36 -15.13
N SER A 105 4.12 5.41 -14.32
CA SER A 105 5.14 6.45 -14.55
C SER A 105 6.47 6.21 -13.82
N GLU A 106 6.45 5.46 -12.71
CA GLU A 106 7.62 5.26 -11.85
C GLU A 106 8.16 3.84 -11.96
N ALA A 107 9.50 3.73 -11.87
CA ALA A 107 10.17 2.44 -11.83
C ALA A 107 9.82 1.65 -10.56
N SER A 108 9.70 2.32 -9.41
CA SER A 108 9.61 1.66 -8.10
C SER A 108 8.59 2.32 -7.16
N VAL A 109 7.54 1.58 -6.81
CA VAL A 109 6.41 2.03 -5.98
C VAL A 109 5.85 0.87 -5.16
N ALA A 110 5.48 1.15 -3.91
CA ALA A 110 4.70 0.26 -3.07
C ALA A 110 3.29 0.82 -2.82
N GLY A 111 2.33 -0.08 -2.67
CA GLY A 111 0.96 0.23 -2.26
C GLY A 111 0.53 -0.73 -1.16
N ALA A 112 0.10 -0.21 -0.01
CA ALA A 112 -0.44 -0.97 1.11
C ALA A 112 -1.92 -0.64 1.27
N PHE A 113 -2.82 -1.60 1.02
CA PHE A 113 -4.25 -1.34 0.90
C PHE A 113 -5.03 -2.08 1.97
N HIS A 114 -5.67 -1.32 2.86
CA HIS A 114 -6.76 -1.81 3.67
C HIS A 114 -8.06 -1.80 2.84
N LEU A 115 -8.68 -2.97 2.66
CA LEU A 115 -9.82 -3.11 1.75
C LEU A 115 -11.18 -2.84 2.40
N THR A 116 -11.23 -2.73 3.74
CA THR A 116 -12.48 -2.53 4.50
C THR A 116 -12.49 -1.18 5.23
N CYS A 117 -12.76 -1.11 6.54
CA CYS A 117 -12.84 0.12 7.31
C CYS A 117 -11.77 0.15 8.40
#